data_AF-A0A147IJ02-F1
#
_entry.id   AF-A0A147IJ02-F1
#
_cell.length_a   1.000
_cell.length_b   1.000
_cell.length_c   1.000
_cell.angle_alpha   90.00
_cell.angle_beta   90.00
_cell.angle_gamma   90.00
#
_symmetry.space_group_name_H-M   'P 1'
#
loop_
_entity.id
_entity.type
_entity.pdbx_description
1 polymer ?
#
loop_
_entity_poly.entity_id
_entity_poly.type
_entity_poly.pdbx_seq_one_letter_code
_entity_poly.pdbx_strand_id
1 'polypeptide(L)' 'DGRAIDRAHAPVRVGSILTFAQAGDVRVLRVESLPVRRGPPAEGRACYCDLVTSPTSSVDGSPHAA' A
#
# COMPACT_ATOMS: atom_id res chain seq x y z
N ASP A 1 2.86 -12.07 -2.91
CA ASP A 1 2.39 -12.76 -4.11
C ASP A 1 1.86 -11.85 -5.22
N GLY A 2 1.40 -10.61 -4.95
CA GLY A 2 0.94 -9.71 -6.01
C GLY A 2 -0.38 -10.14 -6.68
N ARG A 3 -1.03 -11.18 -6.17
CA ARG A 3 -2.33 -11.65 -6.63
C ARG A 3 -3.44 -10.76 -6.09
N ALA A 4 -4.51 -10.61 -6.88
CA ALA A 4 -5.72 -9.97 -6.43
C ALA A 4 -6.30 -10.73 -5.23
N ILE A 5 -6.61 -10.00 -4.16
CA ILE A 5 -7.23 -10.56 -2.97
C ILE A 5 -8.74 -10.59 -3.18
N ASP A 6 -9.30 -11.78 -3.34
CA ASP A 6 -10.74 -12.01 -3.58
C ASP A 6 -11.60 -11.88 -2.31
N ARG A 7 -11.00 -12.06 -1.12
CA ARG A 7 -11.73 -12.13 0.16
C ARG A 7 -11.04 -11.39 1.29
N ALA A 8 -11.85 -10.75 2.15
CA ALA A 8 -11.36 -10.01 3.32
C ALA A 8 -10.62 -10.88 4.35
N HIS A 9 -10.88 -12.19 4.39
CA HIS A 9 -10.22 -13.14 5.30
C HIS A 9 -8.98 -13.80 4.68
N ALA A 10 -8.44 -13.28 3.57
CA ALA A 10 -7.23 -13.82 2.99
C ALA A 10 -6.07 -13.76 4.00
N PRO A 11 -5.36 -14.87 4.25
CA PRO A 11 -4.32 -14.90 5.25
C PRO A 11 -3.14 -14.01 4.86
N VAL A 12 -2.78 -13.09 5.74
CA VAL A 12 -1.61 -12.22 5.59
C VAL A 12 -0.40 -12.91 6.21
N ARG A 13 0.76 -12.85 5.54
CA ARG A 13 2.02 -13.45 6.01
C ARG A 13 3.14 -12.42 5.93
N VAL A 14 4.20 -12.65 6.69
CA VAL A 14 5.46 -11.93 6.50
C VAL A 14 5.97 -12.20 5.07
N GLY A 15 6.36 -11.13 4.38
CA GLY A 15 6.70 -11.13 2.97
C GLY A 15 5.51 -10.88 2.02
N SER A 16 4.27 -10.83 2.52
CA SER A 16 3.12 -10.45 1.71
C SER A 16 3.25 -9.01 1.21
N ILE A 17 2.86 -8.79 -0.05
CA ILE A 17 2.79 -7.45 -0.65
C ILE A 17 1.32 -7.07 -0.73
N LEU A 18 0.98 -5.93 -0.14
CA LEU A 18 -0.34 -5.34 -0.07
C LEU A 18 -0.34 -4.09 -0.96
N THR A 19 -1.22 -4.08 -1.97
CA THR A 19 -1.43 -2.93 -2.83
C THR A 19 -2.84 -2.40 -2.59
N PHE A 20 -2.97 -1.13 -2.25
CA PHE A 20 -4.27 -0.49 -2.05
C PHE A 20 -4.24 0.99 -2.42
N ALA A 21 -5.40 1.54 -2.76
CA ALA A 21 -5.58 2.96 -2.97
C ALA A 21 -5.82 3.66 -1.62
N GLN A 22 -5.05 4.70 -1.33
CA GLN A 22 -5.20 5.54 -0.14
C GLN A 22 -5.10 7.01 -0.55
N ALA A 23 -6.12 7.80 -0.20
CA ALA A 23 -6.15 9.24 -0.45
C ALA A 23 -5.92 9.67 -1.92
N GLY A 24 -6.29 8.82 -2.87
CA GLY A 24 -6.11 9.08 -4.31
C GLY A 24 -4.83 8.50 -4.90
N ASP A 25 -3.92 7.98 -4.08
CA ASP A 25 -2.67 7.37 -4.51
C ASP A 25 -2.68 5.85 -4.33
N VAL A 26 -1.98 5.14 -5.21
CA VAL A 26 -1.76 3.70 -5.06
C VAL A 26 -0.52 3.48 -4.22
N ARG A 27 -0.69 2.81 -3.08
CA ARG A 27 0.39 2.44 -2.18
C ARG A 27 0.65 0.96 -2.24
N VAL A 28 1.93 0.59 -2.28
CA VAL A 28 2.39 -0.79 -2.26
C VAL A 28 3.26 -0.98 -1.04
N LEU A 29 2.89 -1.91 -0.15
CA LEU A 29 3.57 -2.17 1.10
C LEU A 29 3.93 -3.65 1.21
N ARG A 30 5.09 -3.94 1.75
CA ARG A 30 5.53 -5.30 2.11
C ARG A 30 5.42 -5.50 3.60
N VAL A 31 4.71 -6.53 4.02
CA VAL A 31 4.64 -6.94 5.43
C VAL A 31 5.98 -7.53 5.83
N GLU A 32 6.66 -6.95 6.81
CA GLU A 32 7.92 -7.47 7.36
C GLU A 32 7.69 -8.21 8.68
N SER A 33 6.65 -7.82 9.43
CA SER A 33 6.26 -8.47 10.67
C SER A 33 4.76 -8.36 10.89
N LEU A 34 4.18 -9.31 11.63
CA LEU A 34 2.77 -9.28 12.00
C LEU A 34 2.63 -8.80 13.44
N PRO A 35 2.04 -7.60 13.67
CA PRO A 35 1.83 -7.10 15.02
C PRO A 35 0.74 -7.92 15.73
N VAL A 36 1.02 -8.36 16.96
CA VAL A 36 0.08 -9.15 17.79
C VAL A 36 -1.09 -8.29 18.31
N ARG A 37 -0.93 -6.97 18.33
CA ARG A 37 -1.93 -5.98 18.73
C ARG A 37 -1.77 -4.69 17.92
N ARG A 38 -2.82 -3.87 17.84
CA ARG A 38 -2.71 -2.51 17.30
C ARG A 38 -1.85 -1.67 18.25
N GLY A 39 -0.62 -1.40 17.85
CA GLY A 39 0.32 -0.55 18.59
C GLY A 39 0.29 0.92 18.14
N PRO A 40 1.19 1.74 18.70
CA PRO A 40 1.47 3.09 18.23
C PRO A 40 1.84 3.13 16.72
N PRO A 41 1.68 4.27 16.05
CA PRO A 41 1.96 4.39 14.62
C PRO A 41 3.41 4.07 14.24
N ALA A 42 4.37 4.32 15.13
CA ALA A 42 5.79 3.98 14.92
C ALA A 42 6.02 2.46 14.90
N GLU A 43 5.45 1.72 15.87
CA GLU A 43 5.53 0.26 15.90
C GLU A 43 4.79 -0.37 14.70
N GLY A 44 3.67 0.21 14.29
CA GLY A 44 2.95 -0.20 13.08
C GLY A 44 3.80 -0.03 11.82
N ARG A 45 4.48 1.11 11.67
CA ARG A 45 5.41 1.35 10.54
C ARG A 45 6.61 0.40 10.54
N ALA A 46 7.10 -0.05 11.69
CA ALA A 46 8.17 -1.04 11.76
C ALA A 46 7.73 -2.44 11.30
N CYS A 47 6.43 -2.69 11.18
CA CYS A 47 5.90 -3.98 10.74
C CYS A 47 5.80 -4.12 9.21
N TYR A 48 6.02 -3.04 8.45
CA TYR A 48 5.93 -3.07 6.99
C TYR A 48 6.91 -2.09 6.34
N CYS A 49 7.34 -2.42 5.12
CA CYS A 49 8.15 -1.54 4.29
C CYS A 49 7.30 -0.99 3.14
N ASP A 50 7.32 0.32 2.91
CA ASP A 50 6.66 0.94 1.76
C ASP A 50 7.54 0.74 0.51
N LEU A 51 7.02 0.01 -0.47
CA LEU A 51 7.73 -0.31 -1.72
C LEU A 51 7.48 0.73 -2.81
N VAL A 52 6.28 1.33 -2.83
CA VAL A 52 5.90 2.35 -3.80
C VAL A 52 4.93 3.31 -3.14
N THR A 53 5.40 4.55 -2.97
CA THR A 53 4.54 5.72 -2.81
C THR A 53 4.62 6.46 -4.13
N SER A 54 3.80 6.09 -5.10
CA SER A 54 3.67 6.91 -6.31
C SER A 54 2.75 8.06 -5.91
N PRO A 55 3.22 9.31 -5.76
CA PRO A 55 2.31 10.41 -6.00
C PRO A 55 1.88 10.22 -7.44
N THR A 56 0.58 10.10 -7.69
CA THR A 56 0.07 10.24 -9.04
C THR A 56 0.35 11.68 -9.43
N SER A 57 1.58 11.94 -9.89
CA SER A 57 2.04 13.25 -10.33
C SER A 57 1.00 13.70 -11.33
N SER A 58 0.28 14.77 -10.96
CA SER A 58 -0.76 15.42 -11.73
C SER A 58 -0.38 15.28 -13.20
N VAL A 59 -1.09 14.40 -13.92
CA VAL A 59 -1.17 14.51 -15.37
C VAL A 59 -2.01 15.76 -15.57
N ASP A 60 -1.34 16.90 -15.42
CA ASP A 60 -1.86 18.21 -15.68
C ASP A 60 -2.17 18.20 -17.17
N GLY A 61 -3.43 17.90 -17.47
CA GLY A 61 -3.98 17.94 -18.80
C GLY A 61 -3.96 19.39 -19.27
N SER A 62 -2.81 19.84 -19.75
CA SER A 62 -2.69 21.05 -20.55
C SER A 62 -3.62 20.87 -21.76
N PRO A 63 -4.66 21.70 -21.94
CA PRO A 63 -5.44 21.63 -23.14
C PRO A 63 -4.60 22.23 -24.27
N HIS A 64 -4.01 21.37 -25.09
CA HIS A 64 -3.52 21.74 -26.42
C HIS A 64 -4.65 21.52 -27.43
N ALA A 65 -5.37 22.60 -27.76
CA ALA A 65 -6.19 22.84 -28.97
C ALA A 65 -7.19 23.97 -28.65
N ALA A 66 -7.45 24.99 -29.48
CA ALA A 66 -7.02 25.34 -30.83
C ALA A 66 -7.28 26.84 -31.04
#